data_AF-A0A3M8L130-F1
#
_entry.id   AF-A0A3M8L130-F1
#
_cell.length_a   1.000
_cell.length_b   1.000
_cell.length_c   1.000
_cell.angle_alpha   90.00
_cell.angle_beta   90.00
_cell.angle_gamma   90.00
#
_symmetry.space_group_name_H-M   'P 1'
#
loop_
_entity.id
_entity.type
_entity.pdbx_description
1 polymer ?
#
loop_
_entity_poly.entity_id
_entity_poly.type
_entity_poly.pdbx_seq_one_letter_code
_entity_poly.pdbx_strand_id
1 'polypeptide(L)'
;MQKPATTTPAGSLVTGDNFVAIPVSVTVHGDYGHVLDFIEGLQTGTRLVLVTGFNTTGEPSAGSRGGESTGGVVTASISAYVYVLLDPAAASPAPGTPAATTETQAAG
;
A
#
# COMPACT_ATOMS: atom_id res chain seq x y z
N MET A 1 -17.49 29.64 -11.50
CA MET A 1 -16.78 28.66 -12.35
C MET A 1 -15.72 28.00 -11.47
N GLN A 2 -15.91 26.74 -11.03
CA GLN A 2 -14.92 26.03 -10.22
C GLN A 2 -13.76 25.55 -11.12
N LYS A 3 -12.53 25.76 -10.66
CA LYS A 3 -11.30 25.26 -11.28
C LYS A 3 -11.26 23.73 -11.09
N PRO A 4 -11.00 22.91 -12.13
CA PRO A 4 -10.86 21.47 -11.94
C PRO A 4 -9.66 21.19 -11.04
N ALA A 5 -9.85 20.40 -9.98
CA ALA A 5 -8.74 19.85 -9.20
C ALA A 5 -8.09 18.74 -10.03
N THR A 6 -6.84 18.93 -10.44
CA THR A 6 -6.05 17.88 -11.06
C THR A 6 -5.69 16.87 -9.97
N THR A 7 -6.42 15.76 -9.91
CA THR A 7 -6.03 14.61 -9.09
C THR A 7 -4.79 13.99 -9.73
N THR A 8 -3.61 14.38 -9.25
CA THR A 8 -2.35 13.73 -9.62
C THR A 8 -2.45 12.23 -9.25
N PRO A 9 -2.20 11.31 -10.20
CA PRO A 9 -2.16 9.89 -9.88
C PRO A 9 -1.13 9.64 -8.76
N ALA A 10 -1.52 8.91 -7.72
CA ALA A 10 -0.67 8.60 -6.58
C ALA A 10 0.67 7.94 -6.98
N GLY A 11 0.75 7.35 -8.18
CA GLY A 11 1.94 6.70 -8.73
C GLY A 11 3.17 7.61 -8.89
N SER A 12 3.02 8.94 -8.87
CA SER A 12 4.17 9.86 -8.94
C SER A 12 4.83 10.15 -7.59
N LEU A 13 4.25 9.74 -6.45
CA LEU A 13 4.76 10.08 -5.12
C LEU A 13 5.75 9.04 -4.56
N VAL A 14 5.70 7.80 -5.05
CA VAL A 14 6.60 6.73 -4.61
C VAL A 14 7.83 6.71 -5.50
N THR A 15 8.89 7.40 -5.09
CA THR A 15 10.19 7.42 -5.75
C THR A 15 11.26 6.79 -4.86
N GLY A 16 12.36 6.30 -5.46
CA GLY A 16 13.48 5.71 -4.71
C GLY A 16 14.19 6.68 -3.75
N ASP A 17 13.96 7.98 -3.92
CA ASP A 17 14.50 9.03 -3.03
C ASP A 17 13.71 9.15 -1.72
N ASN A 18 12.43 8.75 -1.73
CA ASN A 18 11.52 8.91 -0.60
C ASN A 18 11.18 7.58 0.09
N PHE A 19 11.26 6.46 -0.65
CA PHE A 19 10.85 5.15 -0.18
C PHE A 19 11.92 4.08 -0.41
N VAL A 20 12.11 3.22 0.60
CA VAL A 20 12.80 1.94 0.47
C VAL A 20 11.79 0.86 0.11
N ALA A 21 12.09 0.10 -0.95
CA ALA A 21 11.33 -1.09 -1.31
C ALA A 21 11.95 -2.33 -0.62
N ILE A 22 11.19 -2.99 0.24
CA ILE A 22 11.59 -4.22 0.91
C ILE A 22 10.94 -5.40 0.19
N PRO A 23 11.71 -6.25 -0.53
CA PRO A 23 11.15 -7.46 -1.12
C PRO A 23 10.76 -8.44 -0.03
N VAL A 24 9.53 -8.94 -0.10
CA VAL A 24 9.02 -9.99 0.78
C VAL A 24 8.46 -11.13 -0.05
N SER A 25 8.67 -12.35 0.45
CA SER A 25 8.06 -13.56 -0.09
C SER A 25 7.27 -14.24 1.01
N VAL A 26 6.01 -14.55 0.74
CA VAL A 26 5.08 -15.16 1.69
C VAL A 26 4.53 -16.43 1.07
N THR A 27 4.59 -17.52 1.82
CA THR A 27 3.90 -18.76 1.48
C THR A 27 2.69 -18.92 2.39
N VAL A 28 1.51 -19.12 1.80
CA VAL A 28 0.27 -19.35 2.55
C VAL A 28 -0.37 -20.66 2.10
N HIS A 29 -1.05 -21.32 3.03
CA HIS A 29 -1.79 -22.55 2.79
C HIS A 29 -3.25 -22.32 3.17
N GLY A 30 -4.18 -22.65 2.28
CA GLY A 30 -5.60 -22.49 2.54
C GLY A 30 -6.43 -22.71 1.30
N ASP A 31 -7.74 -22.55 1.42
CA ASP A 31 -8.62 -22.57 0.26
C ASP A 31 -8.29 -21.41 -0.68
N TYR A 32 -8.46 -21.64 -1.98
CA TYR A 32 -8.14 -20.62 -2.99
C TYR A 32 -8.86 -19.29 -2.76
N GLY A 33 -10.13 -19.32 -2.33
CA GLY A 33 -10.89 -18.10 -1.99
C GLY A 33 -10.23 -17.28 -0.88
N HIS A 34 -9.88 -17.93 0.24
CA HIS A 34 -9.21 -17.27 1.36
C HIS A 34 -7.81 -16.73 0.98
N VAL A 35 -7.11 -17.39 0.05
CA VAL A 35 -5.84 -16.89 -0.50
C VAL A 35 -6.06 -15.62 -1.31
N LEU A 36 -7.13 -15.53 -2.10
CA LEU A 36 -7.46 -14.30 -2.83
C LEU A 36 -7.83 -13.16 -1.87
N ASP A 37 -8.64 -13.44 -0.86
CA ASP A 37 -9.00 -12.46 0.17
C ASP A 37 -7.75 -11.91 0.90
N PHE A 38 -6.75 -12.78 1.14
CA PHE A 38 -5.47 -12.36 1.70
C PHE A 38 -4.71 -11.41 0.77
N ILE A 39 -4.67 -11.69 -0.53
CA ILE A 39 -4.00 -10.82 -1.52
C ILE A 39 -4.72 -9.49 -1.66
N GLU A 40 -6.05 -9.50 -1.65
CA GLU A 40 -6.85 -8.28 -1.62
C GLU A 40 -6.49 -7.45 -0.38
N GLY A 41 -6.47 -8.07 0.81
CA GLY A 41 -6.08 -7.39 2.05
C GLY A 41 -4.66 -6.81 2.04
N LEU A 42 -3.72 -7.46 1.33
CA LEU A 42 -2.38 -6.89 1.13
C LEU A 42 -2.42 -5.63 0.25
N GLN A 43 -3.25 -5.61 -0.79
CA GLN A 43 -3.36 -4.48 -1.74
C GLN A 43 -4.18 -3.31 -1.19
N THR A 44 -5.20 -3.58 -0.37
CA THR A 44 -6.11 -2.57 0.21
C THR A 44 -5.75 -2.19 1.65
N GLY A 45 -4.62 -2.68 2.16
CA GLY A 45 -4.16 -2.44 3.51
C GLY A 45 -3.75 -0.98 3.77
N THR A 46 -3.41 -0.69 5.02
CA THR A 46 -2.96 0.65 5.45
C THR A 46 -1.51 0.97 5.06
N ARG A 47 -0.75 -0.05 4.63
CA ARG A 47 0.65 0.09 4.19
C ARG A 47 0.72 0.05 2.68
N LEU A 48 1.70 0.76 2.11
CA LEU A 48 1.99 0.69 0.68
C LEU A 48 2.66 -0.65 0.36
N VAL A 49 1.86 -1.59 -0.13
CA VAL A 49 2.31 -2.92 -0.56
C VAL A 49 1.95 -3.14 -2.02
N LEU A 50 2.93 -3.59 -2.80
CA LEU A 50 2.75 -3.97 -4.19
C LEU A 50 3.00 -5.46 -4.35
N VAL A 51 1.97 -6.21 -4.70
CA VAL A 51 2.12 -7.63 -5.08
C VAL A 51 2.66 -7.68 -6.51
N THR A 52 3.78 -8.36 -6.70
CA THR A 52 4.48 -8.45 -7.99
C THR A 52 4.40 -9.84 -8.60
N GLY A 53 4.12 -10.86 -7.79
CA GLY A 53 3.99 -12.23 -8.24
C GLY A 53 3.07 -13.04 -7.34
N PHE A 54 2.30 -13.93 -7.96
CA PHE A 54 1.43 -14.86 -7.27
C PHE A 54 1.41 -16.17 -8.06
N ASN A 55 1.68 -17.28 -7.37
CA ASN A 55 1.58 -18.61 -7.92
C ASN A 55 0.91 -19.54 -6.91
N THR A 56 0.07 -20.45 -7.40
CA THR A 56 -0.58 -21.48 -6.58
C THR A 56 -0.25 -22.86 -7.10
N THR A 57 -0.02 -23.79 -6.17
CA THR A 57 0.15 -25.21 -6.42
C THR A 57 -0.88 -26.00 -5.62
N GLY A 58 -1.29 -27.16 -6.14
CA GLY A 58 -2.40 -27.95 -5.60
C GLY A 58 -3.62 -27.90 -6.51
N GLU A 59 -4.55 -28.83 -6.31
CA GLU A 59 -5.75 -28.94 -7.12
C GLU A 59 -6.86 -28.13 -6.45
N PRO A 60 -7.27 -26.97 -7.02
CA PRO A 60 -8.46 -26.30 -6.55
C PRO A 60 -9.63 -27.24 -6.86
N SER A 61 -10.37 -27.63 -5.84
CA SER A 61 -11.52 -28.50 -6.01
C SER A 61 -12.44 -27.97 -7.11
N ALA A 62 -12.73 -28.84 -8.08
CA ALA A 62 -13.51 -28.53 -9.27
C ALA A 62 -14.95 -28.15 -8.86
N GLY A 63 -15.21 -26.85 -8.70
CA GLY A 63 -16.54 -26.38 -8.30
C GLY A 63 -16.77 -24.87 -8.29
N SER A 64 -15.75 -24.02 -8.31
CA SER A 64 -15.97 -22.58 -8.10
C SER A 64 -16.17 -21.81 -9.41
N ARG A 65 -17.31 -22.05 -10.08
CA ARG A 65 -17.88 -21.15 -11.09
C ARG A 65 -19.10 -20.45 -10.48
N GLY A 66 -18.87 -19.73 -9.38
CA GLY A 66 -19.91 -19.03 -8.64
C GLY A 66 -19.87 -19.32 -7.14
N GLY A 67 -19.18 -18.45 -6.39
CA GLY A 67 -19.52 -18.12 -5.01
C GLY A 67 -19.20 -19.11 -3.88
N GLU A 68 -18.99 -20.41 -4.13
CA GLU A 68 -18.80 -21.38 -3.04
C GLU A 68 -17.51 -22.19 -3.24
N SER A 69 -16.44 -21.75 -2.55
CA SER A 69 -15.15 -22.44 -2.47
C SER A 69 -15.30 -23.77 -1.75
N THR A 70 -15.56 -24.84 -2.51
CA THR A 70 -15.65 -26.19 -1.95
C THR A 70 -14.25 -26.79 -1.81
N GLY A 71 -13.50 -26.43 -0.76
CA GLY A 71 -12.53 -27.30 -0.07
C GLY A 71 -11.36 -27.90 -0.87
N GLY A 72 -10.60 -27.08 -1.59
CA GLY A 72 -9.32 -27.48 -2.15
C GLY A 72 -8.20 -26.66 -1.51
N VAL A 73 -7.35 -27.30 -0.70
CA VAL A 73 -6.20 -26.61 -0.07
C VAL A 73 -5.13 -26.38 -1.13
N VAL A 74 -4.82 -25.11 -1.38
CA VAL A 74 -3.72 -24.70 -2.24
C VAL A 74 -2.56 -24.21 -1.40
N THR A 75 -1.36 -24.37 -1.93
CA THR A 75 -0.16 -23.68 -1.44
C THR A 75 0.12 -22.53 -2.39
N ALA A 76 0.07 -21.30 -1.86
CA ALA A 76 0.33 -20.11 -2.63
C ALA A 76 1.65 -19.45 -2.24
N SER A 77 2.44 -19.08 -3.24
CA SER A 77 3.64 -18.26 -3.09
C SER A 77 3.37 -16.86 -3.64
N ILE A 78 3.55 -15.87 -2.78
CA ILE A 78 3.27 -14.45 -3.05
C ILE A 78 4.57 -13.67 -2.93
N SER A 79 4.93 -12.93 -3.97
CA SER A 79 6.04 -11.98 -3.98
C SER A 79 5.49 -10.56 -3.94
N ALA A 80 6.03 -9.74 -3.05
CA ALA A 80 5.60 -8.36 -2.91
C ALA A 80 6.74 -7.42 -2.53
N TYR A 81 6.55 -6.13 -2.77
CA TYR A 81 7.35 -5.05 -2.21
C TYR A 81 6.54 -4.33 -1.14
N VAL A 82 7.15 -4.13 0.03
CA VAL A 82 6.64 -3.20 1.06
C VAL A 82 7.44 -1.91 0.96
N TYR A 83 6.76 -0.79 0.77
CA TYR A 83 7.41 0.52 0.68
C TYR A 83 7.38 1.22 2.04
N VAL A 84 8.55 1.66 2.49
CA VAL A 84 8.72 2.38 3.77
C VAL A 84 9.36 3.73 3.52
N LEU A 85 8.81 4.79 4.11
CA LEU A 85 9.40 6.13 4.06
C LEU A 85 10.77 6.14 4.73
N LEU A 86 11.76 6.72 4.06
CA LEU A 86 13.13 6.88 4.59
C LEU A 86 13.18 7.80 5.81
N ASP A 87 12.42 8.89 5.76
CA ASP A 87 12.27 9.82 6.88
C ASP A 87 10.78 10.18 7.06
N PRO A 88 10.11 9.67 8.12
CA PRO A 88 8.72 10.03 8.40
C PRO A 88 8.56 11.46 8.91
N ALA A 89 9.63 12.13 9.40
CA ALA A 89 9.57 13.53 9.82
C ALA A 89 9.58 14.50 8.62
N ALA A 90 10.16 14.10 7.49
CA ALA A 90 10.09 14.82 6.22
C ALA A 90 8.68 14.79 5.59
N ALA A 91 7.81 13.86 6.00
CA ALA A 91 6.41 13.79 5.58
C ALA A 91 5.51 14.83 6.27
N SER A 92 6.09 15.74 7.07
CA SER A 92 5.35 16.87 7.65
C SER A 92 4.84 17.77 6.51
N PRO A 93 3.51 17.92 6.32
CA PRO A 93 3.02 18.97 5.46
C PRO A 93 3.48 20.28 6.09
N ALA A 94 4.22 21.07 5.31
CA ALA A 94 4.75 22.36 5.77
C ALA A 94 3.67 23.14 6.54
N PRO A 95 3.99 23.71 7.72
CA PRO A 95 3.11 24.66 8.38
C PRO A 95 2.79 25.78 7.40
N GLY A 96 1.50 26.10 7.26
CA GLY A 96 1.06 27.22 6.46
C GLY A 96 1.82 28.50 6.82
N THR A 97 2.61 28.96 5.86
CA THR A 97 3.02 30.34 5.54
C THR A 97 3.65 31.22 6.64
N PRO A 98 4.84 31.80 6.40
CA PRO A 98 5.42 32.83 7.27
C PRO A 98 4.76 34.19 7.02
N ALA A 99 4.42 34.91 8.08
CA ALA A 99 4.23 36.35 8.04
C ALA A 99 4.91 36.97 9.26
N ALA A 100 6.07 37.57 9.03
CA ALA A 100 6.73 38.44 9.97
C ALA A 100 5.89 39.70 10.21
N THR A 101 5.81 40.16 11.46
CA THR A 101 5.73 41.59 11.78
C THR A 101 6.59 41.84 13.01
N THR A 102 7.67 42.56 12.78
CA THR A 102 8.56 43.13 13.79
C THR A 102 7.77 44.15 14.62
N GLU A 103 7.74 43.99 15.96
CA GLU A 103 7.43 45.11 16.85
C GLU A 103 8.37 45.09 18.06
N THR A 104 9.14 46.16 18.18
CA THR A 104 10.09 46.47 19.26
C THR A 104 9.34 47.16 20.41
N GLN A 105 9.46 46.67 21.64
CA GLN A 105 9.14 47.42 22.87
C GLN A 105 9.91 46.77 24.04
N ALA A 106 11.10 47.23 24.43
CA ALA A 106 11.46 48.44 25.16
C ALA A 106 10.89 48.51 26.58
N ALA A 107 11.80 48.79 27.52
CA ALA A 107 11.66 48.77 28.97
C ALA A 107 10.61 49.74 29.55
N GLY A 108 10.15 49.43 30.76
CA GLY A 108 9.36 50.29 31.64
C GLY A 108 9.10 49.61 32.97
#